data_AF-A0A453LB23-F1
#
_entry.id   AF-A0A453LB23-F1
#
_cell.length_a   1.000
_cell.length_b   1.000
_cell.length_c   1.000
_cell.angle_alpha   90.00
_cell.angle_beta   90.00
_cell.angle_gamma   90.00
#
_symmetry.space_group_name_H-M   'P 1'
#
loop_
_entity.id
_entity.type
_entity.pdbx_description
1 polymer ?
#
loop_
_entity_poly.entity_id
_entity_poly.type
_entity_poly.pdbx_seq_one_letter_code
_entity_poly.pdbx_strand_id
1 'polypeptide(L)'
;MVLEETINRLAKDEEKVKYKQFLSCSYVEDNKKIKWCPAPDCTRAVEFLGDENYDVSCMCKFSFCWNCTEETHRPVSCETVSKWILKNSAESENVNWIIANSKPCPKCKRPIEKNHGCMHMTCRPPCKFQFCWLCLGDWSEHGSRTTGGNYACNRYEADKKKGIYDEAEAQRERAKNSLVRYTHYFERWA
;
A
#
# COMPACT_ATOMS: atom_id res chain seq x y z
N MET A 1 25.05 21.93 -34.11
CA MET A 1 25.46 21.78 -32.70
C MET A 1 25.82 23.18 -32.19
N VAL A 2 25.11 23.70 -31.20
CA VAL A 2 25.48 25.01 -30.61
C VAL A 2 26.67 24.77 -29.69
N LEU A 3 27.78 25.46 -29.94
CA LEU A 3 28.99 25.33 -29.12
C LEU A 3 28.71 25.90 -27.72
N GLU A 4 29.21 25.25 -26.67
CA GLU A 4 29.05 25.68 -25.27
C GLU A 4 29.49 27.16 -25.08
N GLU A 5 30.55 27.57 -25.77
CA GLU A 5 31.05 28.96 -25.78
C GLU A 5 30.01 29.97 -26.29
N THR A 6 29.15 29.57 -27.23
CA THR A 6 28.11 30.44 -27.79
C THR A 6 27.02 30.69 -26.75
N ILE A 7 26.66 29.68 -25.96
CA ILE A 7 25.67 29.80 -24.89
C ILE A 7 26.25 30.58 -23.70
N ASN A 8 27.50 30.31 -23.34
CA ASN A 8 28.18 31.05 -22.27
C ASN A 8 28.30 32.56 -22.58
N ARG A 9 28.40 32.93 -23.86
CA ARG A 9 28.51 34.33 -24.31
C ARG A 9 27.18 35.04 -24.48
N LEU A 10 26.13 34.36 -24.94
CA LEU A 10 24.88 35.00 -25.40
C LEU A 10 23.69 34.80 -24.45
N ALA A 11 23.68 33.75 -23.63
CA ALA A 11 22.56 33.42 -22.78
C ALA A 11 22.58 34.21 -21.46
N LYS A 12 21.43 34.33 -20.80
CA LYS A 12 21.34 34.85 -19.43
C LYS A 12 21.87 33.82 -18.44
N ASP A 13 22.25 34.25 -17.24
CA ASP A 13 22.88 33.33 -16.27
C ASP A 13 21.97 32.17 -15.85
N GLU A 14 20.66 32.39 -15.73
CA GLU A 14 19.67 31.33 -15.48
C GLU A 14 19.64 30.27 -16.60
N GLU A 15 19.81 30.69 -17.85
CA GLU A 15 19.79 29.80 -19.02
C GLU A 15 21.10 29.01 -19.12
N LYS A 16 22.24 29.61 -18.73
CA LYS A 16 23.53 28.91 -18.64
C LYS A 16 23.50 27.80 -17.60
N VAL A 17 22.89 28.03 -16.44
CA VAL A 17 22.73 27.01 -15.40
C VAL A 17 21.90 25.84 -15.92
N LYS A 18 20.75 26.12 -16.55
CA LYS A 18 19.92 25.09 -17.17
C LYS A 18 20.68 24.31 -18.25
N TYR A 19 21.39 25.01 -19.13
CA TYR A 19 22.18 24.37 -20.19
C TYR A 19 23.24 23.41 -19.63
N LYS A 20 24.02 23.84 -18.62
CA LYS A 20 25.01 22.97 -17.96
C LYS A 20 24.37 21.77 -17.28
N GLN A 21 23.19 21.96 -16.68
CA GLN A 21 22.44 20.87 -16.08
C GLN A 21 21.99 19.86 -17.14
N PHE A 22 21.42 20.32 -18.27
CA PHE A 22 21.04 19.44 -19.38
C PHE A 22 22.23 18.68 -19.98
N LEU A 23 23.37 19.35 -20.15
CA LEU A 23 24.59 18.71 -20.65
C LEU A 23 25.06 17.60 -19.71
N SER A 24 24.98 17.84 -18.39
CA SER A 24 25.32 16.85 -17.37
C SER A 24 24.32 15.68 -17.36
N CYS A 25 23.01 15.95 -17.46
CA CYS A 25 21.97 14.93 -17.60
C CYS A 25 22.24 14.03 -18.81
N SER A 26 22.48 14.63 -19.99
CA SER A 26 22.80 13.90 -21.21
C SER A 26 24.00 12.97 -21.03
N TYR A 27 25.10 13.48 -20.45
CA TYR A 27 26.31 12.68 -20.26
C TYR A 27 26.09 11.50 -19.31
N VAL A 28 25.34 11.70 -18.21
CA VAL A 28 25.07 10.65 -17.23
C VAL A 28 24.10 9.60 -17.78
N GLU A 29 23.03 10.03 -18.44
CA GLU A 29 22.01 9.13 -19.01
C GLU A 29 22.56 8.26 -20.15
N ASP A 30 23.53 8.77 -20.93
CA ASP A 30 24.20 8.01 -21.99
C ASP A 30 25.23 7.00 -21.45
N ASN A 31 25.66 7.12 -20.19
CA ASN A 31 26.70 6.27 -19.60
C ASN A 31 26.12 5.17 -18.71
N LYS A 32 26.24 3.91 -19.13
CA LYS A 32 25.75 2.72 -18.39
C LYS A 32 26.40 2.53 -17.01
N LYS A 33 27.56 3.14 -16.77
CA LYS A 33 28.32 3.04 -15.50
C LYS A 33 28.10 4.24 -14.58
N ILE A 34 27.29 5.23 -14.97
CA ILE A 34 27.02 6.42 -14.16
C ILE A 34 25.51 6.53 -13.92
N LYS A 35 25.08 6.85 -12.69
CA LYS A 35 23.68 7.07 -12.35
C LYS A 35 23.55 8.22 -11.37
N TRP A 36 22.44 8.95 -11.45
CA TRP A 36 22.09 10.00 -10.51
C TRP A 36 21.81 9.43 -9.11
N CYS A 37 22.20 10.18 -8.08
CA CYS A 37 21.82 9.88 -6.70
C CYS A 37 20.30 10.06 -6.51
N PRO A 38 19.56 9.09 -5.96
CA PRO A 38 18.10 9.19 -5.77
C PRO A 38 17.68 10.18 -4.67
N ALA A 39 18.60 10.58 -3.79
CA ALA A 39 18.29 11.43 -2.65
C ALA A 39 17.65 12.77 -3.09
N PRO A 40 16.63 13.24 -2.36
CA PRO A 40 16.02 14.54 -2.63
C PRO A 40 17.07 15.64 -2.56
N ASP A 41 16.96 16.62 -3.46
CA ASP A 41 17.86 17.78 -3.59
C ASP A 41 19.34 17.45 -3.88
N CYS A 42 19.68 16.19 -4.20
CA CYS A 42 21.03 15.79 -4.58
C CYS A 42 21.22 15.86 -6.10
N THR A 43 22.15 16.68 -6.56
CA THR A 43 22.52 16.80 -7.99
C THR A 43 23.83 16.07 -8.33
N ARG A 44 24.21 15.07 -7.52
CA ARG A 44 25.45 14.30 -7.72
C ARG A 44 25.14 12.99 -8.42
N ALA A 45 26.06 12.56 -9.29
CA ALA A 45 26.04 11.24 -9.91
C ALA A 45 27.13 10.36 -9.29
N VAL A 46 26.89 9.06 -9.28
CA VAL A 46 27.82 8.04 -8.79
C VAL A 46 28.28 7.22 -9.98
N GLU A 47 29.57 6.91 -10.04
CA GLU A 47 30.15 5.98 -11.02
C GLU A 47 30.33 4.60 -10.37
N PHE A 48 29.91 3.55 -11.07
CA PHE A 48 29.98 2.18 -10.59
C PHE A 48 31.23 1.47 -11.12
N LEU A 49 32.07 1.04 -10.17
CA LEU A 49 33.36 0.39 -10.43
C LEU A 49 33.40 -1.10 -10.04
N GLY A 50 32.32 -1.64 -9.47
CA GLY A 50 32.25 -3.02 -8.98
C GLY A 50 31.60 -3.99 -9.96
N ASP A 51 31.80 -5.30 -9.74
CA ASP A 51 31.16 -6.35 -10.55
C ASP A 51 30.02 -7.09 -9.82
N GLU A 52 30.06 -7.23 -8.49
CA GLU A 52 29.11 -8.10 -7.74
C GLU A 52 28.40 -7.42 -6.56
N ASN A 53 28.91 -6.27 -6.08
CA ASN A 53 28.24 -5.49 -5.05
C ASN A 53 27.59 -4.24 -5.65
N TYR A 54 26.26 -4.24 -5.71
CA TYR A 54 25.49 -3.10 -6.18
C TYR A 54 25.30 -2.01 -5.13
N ASP A 55 25.68 -2.21 -3.87
CA ASP A 55 25.53 -1.18 -2.85
C ASP A 55 26.53 -0.04 -3.11
N VAL A 56 26.02 1.15 -3.41
CA VAL A 56 26.82 2.35 -3.64
C VAL A 56 26.43 3.45 -2.66
N SER A 57 27.40 4.29 -2.31
CA SER A 57 27.18 5.44 -1.43
C SER A 57 27.55 6.73 -2.16
N CYS A 58 26.62 7.68 -2.16
CA CYS A 58 26.88 9.03 -2.62
C CYS A 58 27.59 9.83 -1.53
N MET A 59 28.34 10.87 -1.92
CA MET A 59 28.95 11.81 -0.97
C MET A 59 27.93 12.59 -0.13
N CYS A 60 26.64 12.60 -0.49
CA CYS A 60 25.57 13.12 0.36
C CYS A 60 25.18 12.16 1.51
N LYS A 61 25.89 11.05 1.67
CA LYS A 61 25.67 9.94 2.63
C LYS A 61 24.48 9.04 2.30
N PHE A 62 23.70 9.35 1.28
CA PHE A 62 22.66 8.45 0.80
C PHE A 62 23.28 7.21 0.15
N SER A 63 22.85 6.03 0.59
CA SER A 63 23.30 4.76 0.04
C SER A 63 22.14 4.07 -0.65
N PHE A 64 22.38 3.56 -1.85
CA PHE A 64 21.36 2.94 -2.68
C PHE A 64 21.92 1.77 -3.47
N CYS A 65 21.02 0.91 -3.92
CA CYS A 65 21.35 -0.19 -4.82
C CYS A 65 21.52 0.34 -6.24
N TRP A 66 22.70 0.17 -6.82
CA TRP A 66 23.02 0.53 -8.18
C TRP A 66 22.08 -0.09 -9.21
N ASN A 67 21.62 -1.33 -8.97
CA ASN A 67 20.81 -2.06 -9.92
C ASN A 67 19.38 -1.50 -10.02
N CYS A 68 18.67 -1.39 -8.88
CA CYS A 68 17.25 -0.96 -8.85
C CYS A 68 17.02 0.48 -8.38
N THR A 69 18.06 1.22 -8.00
CA THR A 69 18.01 2.61 -7.50
C THR A 69 17.21 2.85 -6.21
N GLU A 70 16.74 1.77 -5.57
CA GLU A 70 16.14 1.81 -4.23
C GLU A 70 17.21 1.85 -3.15
N GLU A 71 16.82 2.09 -1.89
CA GLU A 71 17.72 2.01 -0.75
C GLU A 71 18.47 0.67 -0.69
N THR A 72 19.70 0.67 -0.15
CA THR A 72 20.50 -0.56 0.00
C THR A 72 19.71 -1.61 0.76
N HIS A 73 19.47 -2.75 0.12
CA HIS A 73 18.46 -3.71 0.57
C HIS A 73 19.02 -5.11 0.75
N ARG A 74 20.34 -5.27 0.93
CA ARG A 74 20.92 -6.58 1.29
C ARG A 74 20.39 -7.04 2.66
N PRO A 75 20.12 -8.34 2.84
CA PRO A 75 20.39 -9.47 1.94
C PRO A 75 19.29 -9.74 0.88
N VAL A 76 18.26 -8.90 0.80
CA VAL A 76 17.09 -9.10 -0.05
C VAL A 76 17.43 -8.79 -1.53
N SER A 77 16.85 -9.54 -2.46
CA SER A 77 17.06 -9.30 -3.90
C SER A 77 16.25 -8.09 -4.41
N CYS A 78 16.73 -7.42 -5.47
CA CYS A 78 16.02 -6.30 -6.10
C CYS A 78 14.58 -6.68 -6.52
N GLU A 79 14.39 -7.92 -6.99
CA GLU A 79 13.06 -8.43 -7.38
C GLU A 79 12.09 -8.45 -6.19
N THR A 80 12.56 -8.89 -5.02
CA THR A 80 11.74 -8.96 -3.81
C THR A 80 11.38 -7.56 -3.31
N VAL A 81 12.34 -6.61 -3.36
CA VAL A 81 12.09 -5.21 -3.01
C VAL A 81 11.08 -4.57 -3.96
N SER A 82 11.22 -4.80 -5.27
CA SER A 82 10.25 -4.30 -6.26
C SER A 82 8.83 -4.82 -5.98
N LYS A 83 8.69 -6.13 -5.68
CA LYS A 83 7.40 -6.71 -5.28
C LYS A 83 6.88 -6.12 -3.97
N TRP A 84 7.75 -5.84 -3.00
CA TRP A 84 7.40 -5.24 -1.72
C TRP A 84 6.90 -3.80 -1.88
N ILE A 85 7.62 -2.97 -2.62
CA ILE A 85 7.22 -1.59 -2.93
C ILE A 85 5.87 -1.59 -3.65
N LEU A 86 5.71 -2.43 -4.69
CA LEU A 86 4.45 -2.55 -5.41
C LEU A 86 3.31 -2.98 -4.49
N LYS A 87 3.56 -3.93 -3.58
CA LYS A 87 2.57 -4.39 -2.61
C LYS A 87 2.16 -3.28 -1.65
N ASN A 88 3.13 -2.49 -1.17
CA ASN A 88 2.89 -1.37 -0.25
C ASN A 88 2.19 -0.19 -0.94
N SER A 89 2.43 0.03 -2.22
CA SER A 89 1.74 1.06 -3.01
C SER A 89 0.36 0.61 -3.49
N ALA A 90 0.10 -0.69 -3.57
CA ALA A 90 -1.16 -1.24 -4.05
C ALA A 90 -2.26 -1.17 -2.99
N GLU A 91 -3.50 -0.89 -3.42
CA GLU A 91 -4.70 -0.89 -2.57
C GLU A 91 -5.08 -2.29 -2.02
N SER A 92 -4.29 -3.33 -2.31
CA SER A 92 -4.58 -4.71 -1.89
C SER A 92 -4.71 -4.85 -0.37
N GLU A 93 -3.92 -4.10 0.40
CA GLU A 93 -4.03 -4.10 1.86
C GLU A 93 -5.24 -3.28 2.36
N ASN A 94 -5.66 -2.25 1.63
CA ASN A 94 -6.92 -1.55 1.89
C ASN A 94 -8.11 -2.51 1.73
N VAL A 95 -8.09 -3.35 0.69
CA VAL A 95 -9.12 -4.37 0.45
C VAL A 95 -9.10 -5.44 1.53
N ASN A 96 -7.93 -5.96 1.91
CA ASN A 96 -7.81 -6.94 3.00
C ASN A 96 -8.32 -6.37 4.32
N TRP A 97 -7.99 -5.10 4.63
CA TRP A 97 -8.48 -4.42 5.81
C TRP A 97 -10.01 -4.30 5.81
N ILE A 98 -10.60 -3.91 4.68
CA ILE A 98 -12.06 -3.82 4.52
C ILE A 98 -12.70 -5.20 4.74
N ILE A 99 -12.17 -6.28 4.15
CA ILE A 99 -12.71 -7.63 4.34
C ILE A 99 -12.57 -8.09 5.80
N ALA A 100 -11.45 -7.82 6.44
CA ALA A 100 -11.15 -8.23 7.81
C ALA A 100 -12.04 -7.54 8.85
N ASN A 101 -12.35 -6.25 8.64
CA ASN A 101 -12.97 -5.38 9.65
C ASN A 101 -14.41 -4.95 9.33
N SER A 102 -14.95 -5.31 8.15
CA SER A 102 -16.29 -4.92 7.74
C SER A 102 -17.17 -6.11 7.34
N LYS A 103 -18.49 -5.90 7.35
CA LYS A 103 -19.47 -6.78 6.70
C LYS A 103 -20.29 -5.97 5.68
N PRO A 104 -20.70 -6.56 4.55
CA PRO A 104 -21.50 -5.87 3.56
C PRO A 104 -22.94 -5.67 4.06
N CYS A 105 -23.51 -4.50 3.77
CA CYS A 105 -24.93 -4.25 3.98
C CYS A 105 -25.77 -5.26 3.18
N PRO A 106 -26.75 -5.95 3.79
CA PRO A 106 -27.55 -6.95 3.07
C PRO A 106 -28.33 -6.34 1.89
N LYS A 107 -28.75 -5.07 2.00
CA LYS A 107 -29.55 -4.35 0.99
C LYS A 107 -28.72 -3.71 -0.12
N CYS A 108 -27.65 -2.99 0.20
CA CYS A 108 -26.88 -2.20 -0.78
C CYS A 108 -25.42 -2.66 -0.96
N LYS A 109 -25.00 -3.72 -0.26
CA LYS A 109 -23.66 -4.34 -0.29
C LYS A 109 -22.48 -3.44 0.10
N ARG A 110 -22.71 -2.18 0.47
CA ARG A 110 -21.67 -1.29 1.00
C ARG A 110 -21.02 -1.88 2.27
N PRO A 111 -19.69 -1.86 2.40
CA PRO A 111 -19.01 -2.35 3.59
C PRO A 111 -19.32 -1.47 4.81
N ILE A 112 -19.63 -2.10 5.94
CA ILE A 112 -19.94 -1.44 7.22
C ILE A 112 -18.99 -2.00 8.27
N GLU A 113 -18.23 -1.12 8.91
CA GLU A 113 -17.38 -1.43 10.06
C GLU A 113 -18.23 -1.64 11.32
N LYS A 114 -17.83 -2.61 12.16
CA LYS A 114 -18.55 -2.93 13.40
C LYS A 114 -18.41 -1.79 14.41
N ASN A 115 -19.50 -1.32 14.99
CA ASN A 115 -19.43 -0.47 16.19
C ASN A 115 -19.05 -1.32 17.42
N HIS A 116 -18.28 -0.76 18.36
CA HIS A 116 -17.62 -1.44 19.50
C HIS A 116 -18.56 -2.10 20.56
N GLY A 117 -19.63 -2.78 20.18
CA GLY A 117 -20.43 -3.59 21.11
C GLY A 117 -21.88 -3.87 20.72
N CYS A 118 -22.46 -3.12 19.77
CA CYS A 118 -23.88 -3.26 19.44
C CYS A 118 -24.09 -4.23 18.27
N MET A 119 -25.04 -5.17 18.38
CA MET A 119 -25.41 -6.03 17.25
C MET A 119 -26.37 -5.33 16.27
N HIS A 120 -26.96 -4.20 16.66
CA HIS A 120 -27.77 -3.36 15.79
C HIS A 120 -26.88 -2.45 14.95
N MET A 121 -26.90 -2.65 13.64
CA MET A 121 -26.15 -1.86 12.68
C MET A 121 -27.10 -1.10 11.78
N THR A 122 -26.77 0.16 11.48
CA THR A 122 -27.53 1.00 10.54
C THR A 122 -26.63 1.41 9.39
N CYS A 123 -27.04 1.10 8.17
CA CYS A 123 -26.31 1.50 6.97
C CYS A 123 -26.34 3.01 6.78
N ARG A 124 -25.23 3.60 6.32
CA ARG A 124 -25.15 5.03 6.04
C ARG A 124 -26.09 5.45 4.88
N PRO A 125 -26.54 6.73 4.84
CA PRO A 125 -27.34 7.26 3.73
C PRO A 125 -26.71 7.02 2.35
N PRO A 126 -27.53 6.82 1.29
CA PRO A 126 -28.99 6.92 1.27
C PRO A 126 -29.73 5.65 1.73
N CYS A 127 -29.04 4.55 2.05
CA CYS A 127 -29.68 3.25 2.28
C CYS A 127 -30.45 3.15 3.61
N LYS A 128 -29.87 3.63 4.72
CA LYS A 128 -30.49 3.65 6.08
C LYS A 128 -31.05 2.31 6.59
N PHE A 129 -30.72 1.19 5.97
CA PHE A 129 -31.21 -0.13 6.37
C PHE A 129 -30.64 -0.55 7.72
N GLN A 130 -31.49 -1.09 8.60
CA GLN A 130 -31.11 -1.54 9.93
C GLN A 130 -31.09 -3.06 9.98
N PHE A 131 -30.01 -3.64 10.47
CA PHE A 131 -29.81 -5.09 10.44
C PHE A 131 -29.00 -5.59 11.63
N CYS A 132 -29.06 -6.90 11.87
CA CYS A 132 -28.27 -7.58 12.88
C CYS A 132 -26.87 -7.93 12.35
N TRP A 133 -25.82 -7.57 13.08
CA TRP A 133 -24.43 -7.84 12.69
C TRP A 133 -24.10 -9.33 12.57
N LEU A 134 -24.76 -10.20 13.34
CA LEU A 134 -24.49 -11.63 13.35
C LEU A 134 -25.05 -12.29 12.08
N CYS A 135 -26.37 -12.24 11.90
CA CYS A 135 -27.06 -12.95 10.81
C CYS A 135 -27.27 -12.10 9.55
N LEU A 136 -27.00 -10.79 9.57
CA LEU A 136 -27.29 -9.86 8.47
C LEU A 136 -28.78 -9.74 8.10
N GLY A 137 -29.68 -10.22 8.97
CA GLY A 137 -31.14 -10.09 8.82
C GLY A 137 -31.67 -8.73 9.26
N ASP A 138 -32.89 -8.39 8.82
CA ASP A 138 -33.60 -7.16 9.19
C ASP A 138 -33.75 -7.03 10.71
N TRP A 139 -33.43 -5.85 11.24
CA TRP A 139 -33.53 -5.59 12.68
C TRP A 139 -34.98 -5.52 13.18
N SER A 140 -35.95 -5.16 12.33
CA SER A 140 -37.37 -5.12 12.71
C SER A 140 -37.92 -6.49 13.08
N GLU A 141 -37.37 -7.57 12.52
CA GLU A 141 -37.68 -8.95 12.88
C GLU A 141 -36.96 -9.43 14.15
N HIS A 142 -35.98 -8.66 14.66
CA HIS A 142 -35.22 -9.01 15.84
C HIS A 142 -35.95 -8.59 17.11
N GLY A 143 -36.09 -9.55 18.03
CA GLY A 143 -36.70 -9.32 19.32
C GLY A 143 -36.45 -10.49 20.27
N SER A 144 -36.75 -10.28 21.55
CA SER A 144 -36.54 -11.28 22.60
C SER A 144 -37.26 -12.61 22.33
N ARG A 145 -38.36 -12.59 21.58
CA ARG A 145 -39.15 -13.78 21.23
C ARG A 145 -38.70 -14.48 19.94
N THR A 146 -38.12 -13.77 18.99
CA THR A 146 -37.81 -14.30 17.64
C THR A 146 -36.36 -14.74 17.48
N THR A 147 -35.43 -14.00 18.07
CA THR A 147 -33.99 -14.21 17.88
C THR A 147 -33.21 -14.37 19.17
N GLY A 148 -33.87 -14.37 20.34
CA GLY A 148 -33.20 -14.54 21.64
C GLY A 148 -32.68 -13.24 22.27
N GLY A 149 -33.13 -12.07 21.79
CA GLY A 149 -32.84 -10.77 22.39
C GLY A 149 -31.89 -9.89 21.57
N ASN A 150 -31.40 -8.81 22.20
CA ASN A 150 -30.60 -7.77 21.55
C ASN A 150 -29.09 -8.07 21.53
N TYR A 151 -28.65 -9.05 22.32
CA TYR A 151 -27.24 -9.42 22.51
C TYR A 151 -26.89 -10.82 21.95
N ALA A 152 -27.89 -11.63 21.61
CA ALA A 152 -27.74 -12.97 21.06
C ALA A 152 -28.68 -13.17 19.86
N CYS A 153 -28.27 -13.97 18.88
CA CYS A 153 -29.08 -14.27 17.69
C CYS A 153 -29.19 -15.79 17.48
N ASN A 154 -30.30 -16.39 17.89
CA ASN A 154 -30.57 -17.82 17.74
C ASN A 154 -30.63 -18.26 16.26
N ARG A 155 -31.03 -17.34 15.36
CA ARG A 155 -31.02 -17.56 13.91
C ARG A 155 -29.58 -17.75 13.40
N TYR A 156 -28.65 -16.91 13.87
CA TYR A 156 -27.23 -17.05 13.56
C TYR A 156 -26.66 -18.39 14.07
N GLU A 157 -26.96 -18.78 15.30
CA GLU A 157 -26.49 -20.06 15.86
C GLU A 157 -27.01 -21.28 15.06
N ALA A 158 -28.26 -21.23 14.61
CA ALA A 158 -28.84 -22.28 13.78
C ALA A 158 -28.18 -22.35 12.39
N ASP A 159 -27.93 -21.20 11.76
CA ASP A 159 -27.33 -21.14 10.43
C ASP A 159 -25.82 -21.45 10.46
N LYS A 160 -25.14 -21.12 11.55
CA LYS A 160 -23.76 -21.53 11.82
C LYS A 160 -23.64 -23.05 11.93
N LYS A 161 -24.56 -23.70 12.66
CA LYS A 161 -24.61 -25.18 12.74
C LYS A 161 -24.89 -25.85 11.39
N LYS A 162 -25.52 -25.13 10.45
CA LYS A 162 -25.77 -25.60 9.07
C LYS A 162 -24.61 -25.31 8.11
N GLY A 163 -23.53 -24.67 8.56
CA GLY A 163 -22.33 -24.37 7.76
C GLY A 163 -22.49 -23.24 6.75
N ILE A 164 -23.58 -22.46 6.81
CA ILE A 164 -23.88 -21.40 5.82
C ILE A 164 -22.84 -20.27 5.87
N TYR A 165 -22.23 -20.03 7.03
CA TYR A 165 -21.31 -18.91 7.27
C TYR A 165 -19.83 -19.30 7.23
N ASP A 166 -19.49 -20.58 7.07
CA ASP A 166 -18.13 -21.09 7.26
C ASP A 166 -17.15 -20.52 6.23
N GLU A 167 -17.54 -20.42 4.95
CA GLU A 167 -16.66 -19.91 3.90
C GLU A 167 -16.42 -18.40 4.03
N ALA A 168 -17.47 -17.63 4.32
CA ALA A 168 -17.36 -16.18 4.51
C ALA A 168 -16.60 -15.83 5.79
N GLU A 169 -16.75 -16.60 6.87
CA GLU A 169 -15.97 -16.44 8.09
C GLU A 169 -14.51 -16.85 7.87
N ALA A 170 -14.25 -17.96 7.17
CA ALA A 170 -12.90 -18.39 6.79
C ALA A 170 -12.21 -17.37 5.87
N GLN A 171 -12.94 -16.72 4.95
CA GLN A 171 -12.38 -15.64 4.12
C GLN A 171 -11.96 -14.43 4.97
N ARG A 172 -12.79 -14.00 5.92
CA ARG A 172 -12.44 -12.90 6.84
C ARG A 172 -11.25 -13.27 7.72
N GLU A 173 -11.19 -14.49 8.23
CA GLU A 173 -10.07 -14.94 9.06
C GLU A 173 -8.77 -15.01 8.26
N ARG A 174 -8.81 -15.50 7.02
CA ARG A 174 -7.66 -15.43 6.09
C ARG A 174 -7.22 -14.00 5.84
N ALA A 175 -8.16 -13.06 5.62
CA ALA A 175 -7.85 -11.65 5.42
C ALA A 175 -7.19 -11.03 6.67
N LYS A 176 -7.69 -11.33 7.88
CA LYS A 176 -7.07 -10.91 9.14
C LYS A 176 -5.66 -11.45 9.30
N ASN A 177 -5.46 -12.74 9.07
CA ASN A 177 -4.14 -13.37 9.17
C ASN A 177 -3.15 -12.78 8.15
N SER A 178 -3.62 -12.51 6.93
CA SER A 178 -2.84 -11.82 5.91
C SER A 178 -2.42 -10.42 6.35
N LEU A 179 -3.37 -9.64 6.91
CA LEU A 179 -3.13 -8.29 7.39
C LEU A 179 -2.14 -8.27 8.57
N VAL A 180 -2.32 -9.13 9.57
CA VAL A 180 -1.40 -9.24 10.72
C VAL A 180 0.00 -9.59 10.26
N ARG A 181 0.12 -10.55 9.33
CA ARG A 181 1.41 -10.92 8.75
C ARG A 181 2.04 -9.73 8.01
N TYR A 182 1.26 -9.03 7.19
CA TYR A 182 1.75 -7.85 6.48
C TYR A 182 2.24 -6.76 7.45
N THR A 183 1.44 -6.38 8.43
CA THR A 183 1.80 -5.37 9.44
C THR A 183 3.08 -5.74 10.18
N HIS A 184 3.24 -7.00 10.58
CA HIS A 184 4.46 -7.49 11.23
C HIS A 184 5.73 -7.22 10.42
N TYR A 185 5.70 -7.49 9.10
CA TYR A 185 6.86 -7.25 8.23
C TYR A 185 7.02 -5.77 7.86
N PHE A 186 5.92 -5.04 7.70
CA PHE A 186 5.94 -3.61 7.37
C PHE A 186 6.55 -2.75 8.48
N GLU A 187 6.15 -2.94 9.73
CA GLU A 187 6.70 -2.21 10.88
C GLU A 187 8.19 -2.49 11.14
N ARG A 188 8.70 -3.63 10.65
CA ARG A 188 10.11 -4.01 10.79
C ARG A 188 10.96 -3.56 9.60
N TRP A 189 10.30 -3.17 8.51
CA TRP A 189 10.95 -2.66 7.30
C TRP A 189 11.09 -1.14 7.33
N ALA A 190 10.09 -0.43 7.84
CA ALA A 190 10.08 1.04 8.03
C ALA A 190 10.99 1.49 9.18
#